data_AF-A0A6H1ZJH4-F1
#
_entry.id   AF-A0A6H1ZJH4-F1
#
_cell.length_a   1.000
_cell.length_b   1.000
_cell.length_c   1.000
_cell.angle_alpha   90.00
_cell.angle_beta   90.00
_cell.angle_gamma   90.00
#
_symmetry.space_group_name_H-M   'P 1'
#
loop_
_entity.id
_entity.type
_entity.pdbx_description
1 polymer ?
#
loop_
_entity_poly.entity_id
_entity_poly.type
_entity_poly.pdbx_seq_one_letter_code
_entity_poly.pdbx_strand_id
1 'polypeptide(L)'
;MNGITKNDLSYNETKLDFEALLKTAAFATSELRQQIKRLDSQLGDDLLHGNITGIHLESQWLSEYAQSLAIAADTYSALLGAKTREDISIINHMGGGE
;
A
#
# COMPACT_ATOMS: atom_id res chain seq x y z
N MET A 1 6.57 9.21 50.70
CA MET A 1 6.98 8.35 49.57
C MET A 1 5.92 8.47 48.50
N ASN A 2 6.09 9.40 47.56
CA ASN A 2 5.11 9.62 46.48
C ASN A 2 5.57 8.85 45.26
N GLY A 3 4.95 7.68 45.02
CA GLY A 3 5.13 6.94 43.78
C GLY A 3 4.48 7.71 42.65
N ILE A 4 5.29 8.33 41.79
CA ILE A 4 4.82 8.87 40.52
C ILE A 4 4.53 7.68 39.62
N THR A 5 3.25 7.35 39.45
CA THR A 5 2.82 6.45 38.38
C THR A 5 3.09 7.15 37.06
N LYS A 6 4.21 6.81 36.40
CA LYS A 6 4.46 7.15 35.00
C LYS A 6 3.36 6.47 34.17
N ASN A 7 2.30 7.19 33.84
CA ASN A 7 1.40 6.77 32.78
C ASN A 7 2.16 6.89 31.47
N ASP A 8 2.77 5.79 31.07
CA ASP A 8 3.33 5.62 29.76
C ASP A 8 2.19 5.56 28.74
N LEU A 9 1.91 6.71 28.11
CA LEU A 9 0.90 6.83 27.04
C LEU A 9 1.43 6.32 25.68
N SER A 10 2.62 5.70 25.63
CA SER A 10 3.21 5.19 24.38
C SER A 10 2.62 3.86 23.90
N TYR A 11 1.78 3.19 24.71
CA TYR A 11 1.43 1.80 24.47
C TYR A 11 0.03 1.59 23.86
N ASN A 12 -0.26 2.30 22.77
CA ASN A 12 -1.31 1.90 21.83
C ASN A 12 -0.75 1.88 20.40
N GLU A 13 0.44 1.30 20.24
CA GLU A 13 0.85 0.75 18.96
C GLU A 13 -0.03 -0.47 18.66
N THR A 14 -1.07 -0.28 17.86
CA THR A 14 -1.57 -1.39 17.06
C THR A 14 -0.41 -1.77 16.14
N LYS A 15 0.39 -2.78 16.53
CA LYS A 15 1.32 -3.45 15.64
C LYS A 15 0.50 -4.13 14.55
N LEU A 16 0.11 -3.37 13.53
CA LEU A 16 -0.20 -3.93 12.24
C LEU A 16 1.04 -4.69 11.83
N ASP A 17 0.91 -6.01 11.69
CA ASP A 17 2.01 -6.88 11.29
C ASP A 17 2.56 -6.35 9.97
N PHE A 18 3.72 -5.72 10.05
CA PHE A 18 4.37 -5.08 8.91
C PHE A 18 4.64 -6.09 7.79
N GLU A 19 4.96 -7.34 8.15
CA GLU A 19 5.14 -8.41 7.19
C GLU A 19 3.82 -8.79 6.53
N ALA A 20 2.73 -8.84 7.29
CA ALA A 20 1.40 -9.05 6.73
C ALA A 20 0.99 -7.91 5.78
N LEU A 21 1.19 -6.64 6.17
CA LEU A 21 0.92 -5.48 5.30
C LEU A 21 1.75 -5.53 4.02
N LEU A 22 3.04 -5.84 4.13
CA LEU A 22 3.93 -5.95 2.97
C LEU A 22 3.48 -7.06 2.02
N LYS A 23 3.09 -8.23 2.55
CA LYS A 23 2.55 -9.35 1.75
C LYS A 23 1.23 -8.97 1.08
N THR A 24 0.31 -8.32 1.81
CA THR A 24 -0.97 -7.88 1.26
C THR A 24 -0.78 -6.86 0.15
N ALA A 25 0.09 -5.86 0.32
CA ALA A 25 0.38 -4.87 -0.70
C ALA A 25 1.05 -5.49 -1.95
N ALA A 26 1.97 -6.45 -1.75
CA ALA A 26 2.58 -7.20 -2.84
C ALA A 26 1.53 -8.02 -3.63
N PHE A 27 0.64 -8.71 -2.92
CA PHE A 27 -0.44 -9.50 -3.51
C PHE A 27 -1.41 -8.61 -4.29
N ALA A 28 -1.90 -7.53 -3.70
CA ALA A 28 -2.79 -6.58 -4.35
C ALA A 28 -2.18 -6.02 -5.64
N THR A 29 -0.90 -5.62 -5.59
CA THR A 29 -0.15 -5.15 -6.78
C THR A 29 -0.09 -6.22 -7.87
N SER A 30 0.20 -7.47 -7.50
CA SER A 30 0.26 -8.60 -8.44
C SER A 30 -1.09 -8.87 -9.10
N GLU A 31 -2.16 -8.97 -8.31
CA GLU A 31 -3.51 -9.25 -8.80
C GLU A 31 -4.01 -8.15 -9.75
N LEU A 32 -3.82 -6.88 -9.39
CA LEU A 32 -4.22 -5.76 -10.25
C LEU A 32 -3.47 -5.77 -11.58
N ARG A 33 -2.18 -6.11 -11.60
CA ARG A 33 -1.42 -6.28 -12.84
C ARG A 33 -1.98 -7.41 -13.71
N GLN A 34 -2.40 -8.52 -13.11
CA GLN A 34 -3.01 -9.63 -13.86
C GLN A 34 -4.37 -9.22 -14.47
N GLN A 35 -5.20 -8.50 -13.70
CA GLN A 35 -6.48 -8.02 -14.21
C GLN A 35 -6.32 -7.01 -15.34
N ILE A 36 -5.39 -6.06 -15.23
CA ILE A 36 -5.06 -5.12 -16.32
C ILE A 36 -4.61 -5.89 -17.56
N LYS A 37 -3.70 -6.87 -17.43
CA LYS A 37 -3.24 -7.67 -18.58
C LYS A 37 -4.40 -8.42 -19.25
N ARG A 38 -5.34 -8.96 -18.47
CA ARG A 38 -6.53 -9.66 -18.98
C ARG A 38 -7.42 -8.70 -19.77
N LEU A 39 -7.73 -7.54 -19.20
CA LEU A 39 -8.58 -6.54 -19.86
C LEU A 39 -7.92 -5.94 -21.10
N ASP A 40 -6.61 -5.72 -21.08
CA ASP A 40 -5.85 -5.22 -22.24
C ASP A 40 -5.92 -6.20 -23.42
N SER A 41 -5.82 -7.50 -23.13
CA SER A 41 -6.02 -8.56 -24.14
C SER A 41 -7.44 -8.55 -24.69
N GLN A 42 -8.45 -8.41 -23.83
CA GLN A 42 -9.86 -8.38 -24.23
C GLN A 42 -10.16 -7.14 -25.09
N LEU A 43 -9.68 -5.97 -24.67
CA LEU A 43 -9.79 -4.74 -25.42
C LEU A 43 -9.16 -4.87 -26.82
N GLY A 44 -8.01 -5.53 -26.92
CA GLY A 44 -7.38 -5.83 -28.21
C GLY A 44 -8.28 -6.67 -29.12
N ASP A 45 -8.91 -7.72 -28.58
CA ASP A 45 -9.87 -8.54 -29.31
C ASP A 45 -11.12 -7.74 -29.71
N ASP A 46 -11.68 -6.93 -28.81
CA ASP A 46 -12.88 -6.13 -29.06
C ASP A 46 -12.64 -5.01 -30.08
N LEU A 47 -11.44 -4.43 -30.12
CA LEU A 47 -10.99 -3.50 -31.16
C LEU A 47 -10.93 -4.17 -32.53
N LEU A 48 -10.41 -5.40 -32.63
CA LEU A 48 -10.32 -6.14 -33.88
C LEU A 48 -11.70 -6.52 -34.44
N HIS A 49 -12.66 -6.81 -33.57
CA HIS A 49 -14.01 -7.23 -33.96
C HIS A 49 -15.02 -6.07 -34.01
N GLY A 50 -14.61 -4.85 -33.67
CA GLY A 50 -15.49 -3.67 -33.68
C GLY A 50 -16.59 -3.71 -32.63
N ASN A 51 -16.37 -4.40 -31.50
CA ASN A 51 -17.32 -4.49 -30.41
C ASN A 51 -17.29 -3.22 -29.54
N ILE A 52 -18.03 -2.18 -29.96
CA ILE A 52 -18.05 -0.86 -29.30
C ILE A 52 -18.45 -0.95 -27.82
N THR A 53 -19.40 -1.82 -27.48
CA THR A 53 -19.84 -2.00 -26.09
C THR A 53 -18.75 -2.62 -25.23
N GLY A 54 -18.06 -3.64 -25.76
CA GLY A 54 -16.87 -4.23 -25.12
C GLY A 54 -15.86 -3.13 -24.87
N ILE A 55 -15.39 -2.48 -25.94
CA ILE A 55 -14.34 -1.44 -25.89
C ILE A 55 -14.63 -0.41 -24.79
N HIS A 56 -15.88 0.06 -24.69
CA HIS A 56 -16.28 1.01 -23.64
C HIS A 56 -16.13 0.43 -22.23
N LEU A 57 -16.64 -0.79 -22.00
CA LEU A 57 -16.58 -1.48 -20.72
C LEU A 57 -15.15 -1.83 -20.32
N GLU A 58 -14.35 -2.46 -21.20
CA GLU A 58 -12.96 -2.80 -20.86
C GLU A 58 -12.13 -1.55 -20.58
N SER A 59 -12.31 -0.48 -21.37
CA SER A 59 -11.60 0.80 -21.16
C SER A 59 -11.94 1.42 -19.81
N GLN A 60 -13.20 1.35 -19.37
CA GLN A 60 -13.60 1.83 -18.06
C GLN A 60 -12.93 1.02 -16.94
N TRP A 61 -13.00 -0.30 -16.99
CA TRP A 61 -12.37 -1.17 -15.99
C TRP A 61 -10.85 -1.04 -15.96
N LEU A 62 -10.21 -0.85 -17.11
CA LEU A 62 -8.78 -0.57 -17.21
C LEU A 62 -8.41 0.71 -16.46
N SER A 63 -9.20 1.77 -16.62
CA SER A 63 -8.99 3.03 -15.89
C SER A 63 -9.08 2.84 -14.38
N GLU A 64 -10.11 2.13 -13.90
CA GLU A 64 -10.32 1.87 -12.47
C GLU A 64 -9.21 1.01 -11.86
N TYR A 65 -8.80 -0.06 -12.55
CA TYR A 65 -7.71 -0.91 -12.09
C TYR A 65 -6.34 -0.25 -12.20
N ALA A 66 -6.09 0.60 -13.20
CA ALA A 66 -4.86 1.37 -13.29
C ALA A 66 -4.70 2.33 -12.10
N GLN A 67 -5.78 3.03 -11.71
CA GLN A 67 -5.78 3.89 -10.52
C GLN A 67 -5.52 3.08 -9.24
N SER A 68 -6.21 1.94 -9.11
CA SER A 68 -6.01 1.03 -7.97
C SER A 68 -4.58 0.49 -7.91
N LEU A 69 -3.99 0.16 -9.07
CA LEU A 69 -2.62 -0.32 -9.16
C LEU A 69 -1.62 0.75 -8.74
N ALA A 70 -1.83 2.00 -9.13
CA ALA A 70 -0.98 3.11 -8.70
C ALA A 70 -0.94 3.21 -7.16
N ILE A 71 -2.11 3.17 -6.51
CA ILE A 71 -2.23 3.21 -5.04
C ILE A 71 -1.55 2.00 -4.39
N ALA A 72 -1.78 0.79 -4.91
CA ALA A 72 -1.18 -0.43 -4.39
C ALA A 72 0.35 -0.43 -4.54
N ALA A 73 0.85 0.02 -5.69
CA ALA A 73 2.27 0.12 -5.98
C ALA A 73 2.96 1.18 -5.10
N ASP A 74 2.34 2.35 -4.91
CA ASP A 74 2.84 3.40 -4.02
C ASP A 74 2.90 2.90 -2.57
N THR A 75 1.84 2.22 -2.12
CA THR A 75 1.79 1.61 -0.79
C THR A 75 2.88 0.56 -0.62
N TYR A 76 3.04 -0.33 -1.59
CA TYR A 76 4.07 -1.37 -1.55
C TYR A 76 5.48 -0.77 -1.54
N SER A 77 5.73 0.24 -2.37
CA SER A 77 6.99 0.98 -2.42
C SER A 77 7.28 1.70 -1.10
N ALA A 78 6.27 2.35 -0.50
CA ALA A 78 6.41 3.02 0.79
C ALA A 78 6.74 2.01 1.90
N LEU A 79 6.10 0.83 1.92
CA LEU A 79 6.42 -0.23 2.86
C LEU A 79 7.85 -0.77 2.65
N LEU A 80 8.27 -1.00 1.40
CA LEU A 80 9.66 -1.40 1.12
C LEU A 80 10.68 -0.32 1.57
N GLY A 81 10.36 0.96 1.37
CA GLY A 81 11.17 2.09 1.83
C GLY A 81 11.16 2.28 3.35
N ALA A 82 10.07 1.90 4.03
CA ALA A 82 10.00 1.89 5.48
C ALA A 82 10.84 0.74 6.06
N LYS A 83 10.86 -0.43 5.41
CA LYS A 83 11.74 -1.55 5.78
C LYS A 83 13.23 -1.17 5.73
N THR A 84 13.60 -0.26 4.83
CA THR A 84 15.00 0.19 4.66
C THR A 84 15.36 1.40 5.52
N ARG A 85 14.39 2.06 6.16
CA ARG A 85 14.64 3.07 7.20
C ARG A 85 14.73 2.34 8.53
N GLU A 86 15.95 1.91 8.86
CA GLU A 86 16.29 1.38 10.19
C GLU A 86 15.78 2.30 11.31
N ASP A 87 15.41 1.68 12.44
CA ASP A 87 14.85 2.27 13.65
C ASP A 87 15.38 3.68 13.93
N ILE A 88 14.51 4.68 13.74
CA ILE A 88 14.79 6.04 14.23
C ILE A 88 14.70 5.97 15.76
N SER A 89 15.84 5.82 16.42
CA SER A 89 15.95 5.93 17.87
C SER A 89 15.81 7.40 18.27
N ILE A 90 14.62 7.80 18.72
CA ILE A 90 14.39 9.11 19.34
C ILE A 90 14.96 9.05 20.76
N ILE A 91 16.19 9.53 20.93
CA ILE A 91 16.81 9.69 22.25
C ILE A 91 16.36 11.03 22.82
N ASN A 92 15.46 11.00 23.81
CA ASN A 92 15.18 12.17 24.62
C ASN A 92 16.38 12.45 25.52
N HIS A 93 17.20 13.43 25.15
CA HIS A 93 18.09 14.07 26.11
C HIS A 93 17.23 14.89 27.05
N MET A 94 16.93 14.37 28.23
CA MET A 94 16.58 15.24 29.34
C MET A 94 17.82 16.11 29.59
N GLY A 95 17.79 17.33 29.08
CA GLY A 95 18.77 18.34 29.41
C GLY A 95 18.85 18.40 30.93
N GLY A 96 20.01 18.01 31.46
CA GLY A 96 20.34 18.24 32.85
C GLY A 96 20.28 19.74 33.09
N GLY A 97 19.18 20.18 33.68
CA GLY A 97 19.15 21.45 34.38
C GLY A 97 19.86 21.24 35.70
N GLU A 98 21.04 21.85 35.80
CA GLU A 98 21.74 22.15 37.06
C GLU A 98 20.82 22.82 38.08
#